data_AF-A0A7C3N523-F1
#
_entry.id   AF-A0A7C3N523-F1
#
_cell.length_a   1.000
_cell.length_b   1.000
_cell.length_c   1.000
_cell.angle_alpha   90.00
_cell.angle_beta   90.00
_cell.angle_gamma   90.00
#
_symmetry.space_group_name_H-M   'P 1'
#
loop_
_entity.id
_entity.type
_entity.pdbx_description
1 polymer ?
#
loop_
_entity_poly.entity_id
_entity_poly.type
_entity_poly.pdbx_seq_one_letter_code
_entity_poly.pdbx_strand_id
1 'polypeptide(L)'
;MALSREQRSQIRQAVLRCRQILTEEFDQLLRQHGILPERIISVPQDRQEVQRRLQEAISREAPDFREARERYLKHALFTFLNRLLALRVAEVNGLIVETVATRPEYGDRSRRERDLSDEHPELATQPEKLAHEALRLAFSEMREKMNEHLLFRSDSPYAILMPRLPAYRQIREVLMGLPEDVWHEFELLGWAYQFSNSEERKQIRRKRRRNPNPDDIPPLNQFYTVGWIVKALVQ
;
A
#
# COMPACT_ATOMS: atom_id res chain seq x y z
N MET A 1 0.41 20.58 -14.03
CA MET A 1 -0.48 21.67 -13.56
C MET A 1 -1.01 21.28 -12.20
N ALA A 2 -1.26 22.20 -11.27
CA ALA A 2 -1.74 21.78 -9.94
C ALA A 2 -3.07 21.00 -10.05
N LEU A 3 -3.19 19.88 -9.32
CA LEU A 3 -4.39 19.03 -9.31
C LEU A 3 -5.64 19.85 -8.96
N SER A 4 -6.71 19.69 -9.74
CA SER A 4 -8.00 20.36 -9.50
C SER A 4 -8.69 19.85 -8.23
N ARG A 5 -9.69 20.61 -7.74
CA ARG A 5 -10.49 20.18 -6.58
C ARG A 5 -11.21 18.85 -6.82
N GLU A 6 -11.69 18.64 -8.05
CA GLU A 6 -12.39 17.43 -8.45
C GLU A 6 -11.44 16.23 -8.46
N GLN A 7 -10.27 16.38 -9.10
CA GLN A 7 -9.24 15.33 -9.10
C GLN A 7 -8.80 14.97 -7.67
N ARG A 8 -8.59 15.96 -6.79
CA ARG A 8 -8.29 15.70 -5.36
C ARG A 8 -9.41 14.93 -4.66
N SER A 9 -10.67 15.19 -4.99
CA SER A 9 -11.82 14.45 -4.47
C SER A 9 -11.79 12.99 -4.92
N GLN A 10 -11.55 12.74 -6.21
CA GLN A 10 -11.43 11.40 -6.79
C GLN A 10 -10.27 10.62 -6.16
N ILE A 11 -9.07 11.23 -6.06
CA ILE A 11 -7.91 10.64 -5.39
C ILE A 11 -8.24 10.26 -3.95
N ARG A 12 -8.92 11.16 -3.21
CA ARG A 12 -9.35 10.87 -1.84
C ARG A 12 -10.25 9.64 -1.78
N GLN A 13 -11.25 9.55 -2.64
CA GLN A 13 -12.18 8.42 -2.66
C GLN A 13 -11.45 7.11 -3.00
N ALA A 14 -10.60 7.12 -4.02
CA ALA A 14 -9.81 5.96 -4.42
C ALA A 14 -8.89 5.48 -3.28
N VAL A 15 -8.12 6.38 -2.66
CA VAL A 15 -7.21 6.06 -1.56
C VAL A 15 -7.95 5.49 -0.34
N LEU A 16 -9.09 6.08 0.02
CA LEU A 16 -9.90 5.56 1.13
C LEU A 16 -10.49 4.19 0.81
N ARG A 17 -10.91 3.96 -0.43
CA ARG A 17 -11.42 2.66 -0.87
C ARG A 17 -10.34 1.59 -0.88
N CYS A 18 -9.16 1.87 -1.43
CA CYS A 18 -8.00 0.96 -1.38
C CYS A 18 -7.62 0.64 0.06
N ARG A 19 -7.62 1.65 0.96
CA ARG A 19 -7.37 1.45 2.38
C ARG A 19 -8.41 0.53 3.03
N GLN A 20 -9.69 0.67 2.71
CA GLN A 20 -10.71 -0.23 3.23
C GLN A 20 -10.43 -1.68 2.79
N ILE A 21 -10.24 -1.90 1.49
CA ILE A 21 -9.96 -3.23 0.91
C ILE A 21 -8.73 -3.86 1.56
N LEU A 22 -7.62 -3.11 1.66
CA LEU A 22 -6.38 -3.59 2.28
C LEU A 22 -6.53 -3.87 3.78
N THR A 23 -7.35 -3.10 4.50
CA THR A 23 -7.58 -3.32 5.94
C THR A 23 -8.26 -4.67 6.15
N GLU A 24 -9.32 -4.93 5.38
CA GLU A 24 -10.06 -6.20 5.44
C GLU A 24 -9.17 -7.37 5.00
N GLU A 25 -8.40 -7.20 3.92
CA GLU A 25 -7.51 -8.23 3.39
C GLU A 25 -6.38 -8.59 4.36
N PHE A 26 -5.67 -7.59 4.89
CA PHE A 26 -4.54 -7.85 5.80
C PHE A 26 -5.01 -8.38 7.15
N ASP A 27 -6.20 -7.98 7.63
CA ASP A 27 -6.81 -8.61 8.81
C ASP A 27 -7.09 -10.11 8.57
N GLN A 28 -7.62 -10.46 7.40
CA GLN A 28 -7.87 -11.86 7.02
C GLN A 28 -6.59 -12.66 6.87
N LEU A 29 -5.54 -12.09 6.26
CA LEU A 29 -4.23 -12.74 6.15
C LEU A 29 -3.60 -12.99 7.53
N LEU A 30 -3.68 -12.02 8.44
CA LEU A 30 -3.22 -12.22 9.82
C LEU A 30 -3.97 -13.39 10.49
N ARG A 31 -5.29 -13.47 10.32
CA ARG A 31 -6.08 -14.61 10.84
C ARG A 31 -5.67 -15.94 10.19
N GLN A 32 -5.39 -15.94 8.89
CA GLN A 32 -4.91 -17.12 8.17
C GLN A 32 -3.55 -17.61 8.70
N HIS A 33 -2.71 -16.71 9.20
CA HIS A 33 -1.47 -17.03 9.91
C HIS A 33 -1.64 -17.16 11.42
N GLY A 34 -2.88 -17.39 11.90
CA GLY A 34 -3.17 -17.68 13.30
C GLY A 34 -3.09 -16.48 14.24
N ILE A 35 -2.98 -15.25 13.72
CA ILE A 35 -2.89 -14.01 14.51
C ILE A 35 -4.29 -13.36 14.55
N LEU A 36 -5.10 -13.83 15.50
CA LEU A 36 -6.45 -13.32 15.74
C LEU A 36 -6.38 -11.99 16.50
N PRO A 37 -7.49 -11.22 16.58
CA PRO A 37 -7.50 -9.93 17.29
C PRO A 37 -7.07 -10.01 18.76
N GLU A 38 -7.41 -11.09 19.45
CA GLU A 38 -7.18 -11.23 20.90
C GLU A 38 -6.09 -12.24 21.27
N ARG A 39 -5.68 -13.11 20.33
CA ARG A 39 -4.76 -14.21 20.62
C ARG A 39 -4.08 -14.74 19.37
N ILE A 40 -3.00 -15.47 19.61
CA ILE A 40 -2.29 -16.24 18.59
C ILE A 40 -2.63 -17.72 18.76
N ILE A 41 -2.88 -18.42 17.65
CA ILE A 41 -3.11 -19.87 17.61
C ILE A 41 -2.05 -20.55 16.74
N SER A 42 -1.76 -21.82 17.02
CA SER A 42 -0.85 -22.60 16.18
C SER A 42 -1.42 -22.79 14.78
N VAL A 43 -0.52 -22.81 13.79
CA VAL A 43 -0.82 -23.06 12.37
C VAL A 43 -0.04 -24.27 11.88
N PRO A 44 -0.46 -24.90 10.77
CA PRO A 44 0.29 -25.99 10.15
C PRO A 44 1.70 -25.55 9.72
N GLN A 45 2.59 -26.54 9.57
CA GLN A 45 4.04 -26.34 9.43
C GLN A 45 4.42 -25.42 8.25
N ASP A 46 3.66 -25.46 7.16
CA ASP A 46 3.84 -24.61 5.97
C ASP A 46 3.71 -23.11 6.25
N ARG A 47 3.00 -22.73 7.32
CA ARG A 47 2.73 -21.34 7.70
C ARG A 47 3.47 -20.87 8.95
N GLN A 48 4.16 -21.76 9.65
CA GLN A 48 4.82 -21.44 10.92
C GLN A 48 5.91 -20.39 10.77
N GLU A 49 6.71 -20.43 9.70
CA GLU A 49 7.78 -19.45 9.51
C GLU A 49 7.23 -18.04 9.24
N VAL A 50 6.19 -17.92 8.41
CA VAL A 50 5.52 -16.63 8.17
C VAL A 50 4.87 -16.12 9.45
N GLN A 51 4.18 -17.01 10.19
CA GLN A 51 3.61 -16.66 11.48
C GLN A 51 4.68 -16.14 12.45
N ARG A 52 5.84 -16.80 12.57
CA ARG A 52 6.95 -16.38 13.44
C ARG A 52 7.44 -14.99 13.09
N ARG A 53 7.67 -14.71 11.80
CA ARG A 53 8.09 -13.39 11.31
C ARG A 53 7.04 -12.30 11.59
N LEU A 54 5.76 -12.61 11.41
CA LEU A 54 4.66 -11.69 11.72
C LEU A 54 4.56 -11.41 13.23
N GLN A 55 4.70 -12.44 14.08
CA GLN A 55 4.71 -12.26 15.54
C GLN A 55 5.86 -11.37 15.98
N GLU A 56 7.05 -11.60 15.44
CA GLU A 56 8.23 -10.78 15.72
C GLU A 56 8.01 -9.32 15.31
N ALA A 57 7.49 -9.08 14.09
CA ALA A 57 7.16 -7.74 13.61
C ALA A 57 6.10 -7.04 14.49
N ILE A 58 5.03 -7.75 14.86
CA ILE A 58 3.96 -7.22 15.72
C ILE A 58 4.49 -6.90 17.12
N SER A 59 5.26 -7.81 17.74
CA SER A 59 5.75 -7.63 19.12
C SER A 59 6.61 -6.38 19.32
N ARG A 60 7.18 -5.82 18.25
CA ARG A 60 8.00 -4.60 18.27
C ARG A 60 7.17 -3.31 18.26
N GLU A 61 5.88 -3.39 17.95
CA GLU A 61 5.00 -2.22 17.80
C GLU A 61 4.50 -1.65 19.13
N ALA A 62 4.14 -2.53 20.07
CA ALA A 62 3.66 -2.16 21.40
C ALA A 62 3.78 -3.34 22.38
N PRO A 63 3.84 -3.08 23.70
CA PRO A 63 3.79 -4.13 24.71
C PRO A 63 2.44 -4.87 24.75
N ASP A 64 1.34 -4.15 24.54
CA ASP A 64 0.00 -4.75 24.46
C ASP A 64 -0.22 -5.38 23.08
N PHE A 65 -0.63 -6.66 23.05
CA PHE A 65 -0.76 -7.41 21.81
C PHE A 65 -1.82 -6.82 20.86
N ARG A 66 -2.95 -6.34 21.40
CA ARG A 66 -4.05 -5.82 20.60
C ARG A 66 -3.63 -4.53 19.92
N GLU A 67 -3.04 -3.62 20.69
CA GLU A 67 -2.46 -2.38 20.20
C GLU A 67 -1.35 -2.64 19.17
N ALA A 68 -0.44 -3.57 19.48
CA ALA A 68 0.65 -3.97 18.59
C ALA A 68 0.14 -4.47 17.24
N ARG A 69 -0.89 -5.33 17.26
CA ARG A 69 -1.52 -5.87 16.05
C ARG A 69 -2.17 -4.77 15.22
N GLU A 70 -2.88 -3.84 15.85
CA GLU A 70 -3.52 -2.70 15.17
C GLU A 70 -2.48 -1.77 14.51
N ARG A 71 -1.40 -1.46 15.22
CA ARG A 71 -0.28 -0.65 14.70
C ARG A 71 0.41 -1.34 13.52
N TYR A 72 0.74 -2.64 13.67
CA TYR A 72 1.31 -3.42 12.57
C TYR A 72 0.42 -3.39 11.33
N LEU A 73 -0.89 -3.62 11.50
CA LEU A 73 -1.84 -3.59 10.38
C LEU A 73 -1.84 -2.22 9.69
N LYS A 74 -1.82 -1.12 10.47
CA LYS A 74 -1.75 0.24 9.95
C LYS A 74 -0.47 0.49 9.15
N HIS A 75 0.69 0.05 9.65
CA HIS A 75 1.99 0.22 8.99
C HIS A 75 2.17 -0.67 7.76
N ALA A 76 1.71 -1.92 7.81
CA ALA A 76 1.71 -2.84 6.68
C ALA A 76 0.85 -2.31 5.52
N LEU A 77 -0.38 -1.89 5.82
CA LEU A 77 -1.28 -1.29 4.85
C LEU A 77 -0.68 -0.04 4.23
N PHE A 78 -0.17 0.86 5.08
CA PHE A 78 0.46 2.10 4.65
C PHE A 78 1.60 1.81 3.68
N THR A 79 2.49 0.89 4.04
CA THR A 79 3.65 0.50 3.22
C THR A 79 3.21 -0.04 1.87
N PHE A 80 2.26 -0.98 1.85
CA PHE A 80 1.80 -1.60 0.61
C PHE A 80 1.10 -0.60 -0.32
N LEU A 81 0.19 0.23 0.21
CA LEU A 81 -0.52 1.23 -0.60
C LEU A 81 0.44 2.27 -1.20
N ASN A 82 1.40 2.78 -0.41
CA ASN A 82 2.36 3.75 -0.91
C ASN A 82 3.27 3.14 -1.98
N ARG A 83 3.68 1.88 -1.83
CA ARG A 83 4.41 1.16 -2.88
C ARG A 83 3.60 1.08 -4.17
N LEU A 84 2.32 0.70 -4.12
CA LEU A 84 1.47 0.63 -5.31
C LEU A 84 1.27 1.98 -6.00
N LEU A 85 1.02 3.03 -5.22
CA LEU A 85 0.88 4.38 -5.79
C LEU A 85 2.17 4.84 -6.45
N ALA A 86 3.32 4.59 -5.82
CA ALA A 86 4.62 4.91 -6.39
C ALA A 86 4.92 4.08 -7.66
N LEU A 87 4.55 2.78 -7.69
CA LEU A 87 4.64 1.98 -8.91
C LEU A 87 3.79 2.60 -10.03
N ARG A 88 2.51 2.89 -9.78
CA ARG A 88 1.64 3.44 -10.83
C ARG A 88 2.14 4.79 -11.35
N VAL A 89 2.63 5.67 -10.49
CA VAL A 89 3.27 6.93 -10.91
C VAL A 89 4.52 6.64 -11.75
N ALA A 90 5.38 5.71 -11.34
CA ALA A 90 6.57 5.35 -12.10
C ALA A 90 6.24 4.75 -13.48
N GLU A 91 5.18 3.96 -13.59
CA GLU A 91 4.70 3.35 -14.84
C GLU A 91 4.25 4.40 -15.86
N VAL A 92 3.39 5.33 -15.43
CA VAL A 92 2.86 6.40 -16.30
C VAL A 92 3.96 7.31 -16.81
N ASN A 93 5.04 7.45 -16.03
CA ASN A 93 6.22 8.24 -16.42
C ASN A 93 7.30 7.41 -17.12
N GLY A 94 7.02 6.16 -17.49
CA GLY A 94 7.93 5.29 -18.26
C GLY A 94 9.20 4.88 -17.52
N LEU A 95 9.21 4.96 -16.17
CA LEU A 95 10.40 4.67 -15.36
C LEU A 95 10.58 3.17 -15.11
N ILE A 96 9.48 2.41 -15.13
CA ILE A 96 9.45 0.96 -14.92
C ILE A 96 8.46 0.30 -15.89
N VAL A 97 8.54 -1.02 -16.05
CA VAL A 97 7.53 -1.79 -16.81
C VAL A 97 6.18 -1.77 -16.09
N GLU A 98 5.09 -1.60 -16.86
CA GLU A 98 3.71 -1.60 -16.36
C GLU A 98 3.43 -2.86 -15.52
N THR A 99 3.11 -2.64 -14.23
CA THR A 99 2.92 -3.68 -13.23
C THR A 99 1.55 -3.57 -12.54
N VAL A 100 1.09 -2.35 -12.25
CA VAL A 100 -0.20 -2.02 -11.63
C VAL A 100 -1.28 -1.88 -12.70
N ALA A 101 -0.97 -1.18 -13.80
CA ALA A 101 -1.91 -1.04 -14.90
C ALA A 101 -2.21 -2.38 -15.58
N THR A 102 -3.49 -2.70 -15.73
CA THR A 102 -3.97 -3.89 -16.44
C THR A 102 -4.54 -3.50 -17.78
N ARG A 103 -4.37 -4.36 -18.79
CA ARG A 103 -4.83 -4.12 -20.15
C ARG A 103 -5.67 -5.29 -20.68
N PRO A 104 -6.81 -5.05 -21.35
CA PRO A 104 -7.61 -6.13 -21.94
C PRO A 104 -6.82 -6.98 -22.95
N GLU A 105 -5.92 -6.37 -23.72
CA GLU A 105 -5.04 -7.07 -24.67
C GLU A 105 -4.07 -8.06 -24.01
N TYR A 106 -3.86 -7.96 -22.70
CA TYR A 106 -3.06 -8.91 -21.91
C TYR A 106 -3.92 -9.87 -21.08
N GLY A 107 -5.24 -9.91 -21.33
CA GLY A 107 -6.19 -10.71 -20.54
C GLY A 107 -6.37 -10.17 -19.13
N ASP A 108 -6.54 -8.86 -18.99
CA ASP A 108 -6.67 -8.13 -17.72
C ASP A 108 -5.45 -8.30 -16.78
N ARG A 109 -4.29 -8.53 -17.39
CA ARG A 109 -2.99 -8.58 -16.74
C ARG A 109 -2.21 -7.30 -17.00
N SER A 110 -1.20 -7.03 -16.18
CA SER A 110 -0.21 -6.01 -16.50
C SER A 110 0.79 -6.50 -17.54
N ARG A 111 1.54 -5.56 -18.13
CA ARG A 111 2.58 -5.92 -19.10
C ARG A 111 3.59 -6.89 -18.48
N ARG A 112 4.04 -6.60 -17.24
CA ARG A 112 4.97 -7.47 -16.52
C ARG A 112 4.38 -8.85 -16.25
N GLU A 113 3.11 -8.95 -15.84
CA GLU A 113 2.45 -10.25 -15.65
C GLU A 113 2.36 -11.05 -16.96
N ARG A 114 2.13 -10.38 -18.10
CA ARG A 114 2.13 -11.03 -19.41
C ARG A 114 3.53 -11.51 -19.80
N ASP A 115 4.54 -10.63 -19.75
CA ASP A 115 5.92 -10.97 -20.10
C ASP A 115 6.45 -12.12 -19.22
N LEU A 116 6.19 -12.09 -17.90
CA LEU A 116 6.54 -13.19 -16.99
C LEU A 116 5.82 -14.50 -17.30
N SER A 117 4.55 -14.44 -17.72
CA SER A 117 3.79 -15.63 -18.09
C SER A 117 4.32 -16.26 -19.38
N ASP A 118 4.90 -15.45 -20.28
CA ASP A 118 5.50 -15.92 -21.53
C ASP A 118 6.88 -16.55 -21.27
N GLU A 119 7.68 -15.95 -20.39
CA GLU A 119 9.01 -16.45 -19.98
C GLU A 119 8.92 -17.69 -19.07
N HIS A 120 7.90 -17.76 -18.22
CA HIS A 120 7.69 -18.81 -17.22
C HIS A 120 6.29 -19.43 -17.32
N PRO A 121 6.07 -20.37 -18.27
CA PRO A 121 4.77 -21.00 -18.48
C PRO A 121 4.16 -21.68 -17.24
N GLU A 122 4.99 -22.11 -16.29
CA GLU A 122 4.56 -22.67 -15.00
C GLU A 122 3.80 -21.66 -14.12
N LEU A 123 4.11 -20.37 -14.25
CA LEU A 123 3.42 -19.28 -13.54
C LEU A 123 2.07 -18.94 -14.18
N ALA A 124 1.89 -19.23 -15.48
CA ALA A 124 0.65 -18.95 -16.20
C ALA A 124 -0.58 -19.63 -15.59
N THR A 125 -0.38 -20.81 -14.98
CA THR A 125 -1.42 -21.59 -14.28
C THR A 125 -1.62 -21.17 -12.82
N GLN A 126 -0.79 -20.26 -12.29
CA GLN A 126 -0.76 -19.83 -10.89
C GLN A 126 -0.88 -18.31 -10.80
N PRO A 127 -2.06 -17.73 -11.10
CA PRO A 127 -2.21 -16.29 -11.32
C PRO A 127 -1.91 -15.43 -10.08
N GLU A 128 -2.14 -15.94 -8.88
CA GLU A 128 -1.76 -15.22 -7.65
C GLU A 128 -0.24 -15.18 -7.48
N LYS A 129 0.46 -16.29 -7.72
CA LYS A 129 1.93 -16.31 -7.69
C LYS A 129 2.52 -15.42 -8.77
N LEU A 130 1.96 -15.45 -9.98
CA LEU A 130 2.36 -14.55 -11.07
C LEU A 130 2.24 -13.08 -10.67
N ALA A 131 1.11 -12.68 -10.09
CA ALA A 131 0.91 -11.31 -9.61
C ALA A 131 1.88 -10.93 -8.48
N HIS A 132 2.15 -11.84 -7.55
CA HIS A 132 3.10 -11.62 -6.46
C HIS A 132 4.54 -11.50 -6.98
N GLU A 133 4.96 -12.34 -7.93
CA GLU A 133 6.28 -12.24 -8.55
C GLU A 133 6.43 -10.96 -9.36
N ALA A 134 5.41 -10.57 -10.14
CA ALA A 134 5.40 -9.29 -10.84
C ALA A 134 5.59 -8.11 -9.87
N LEU A 135 4.89 -8.10 -8.75
CA LEU A 135 5.06 -7.09 -7.70
C LEU A 135 6.46 -7.12 -7.07
N ARG A 136 7.01 -8.31 -6.78
CA ARG A 136 8.35 -8.45 -6.20
C ARG A 136 9.42 -7.87 -7.12
N LEU A 137 9.36 -8.19 -8.42
CA LEU A 137 10.28 -7.65 -9.42
C LEU A 137 10.13 -6.13 -9.56
N ALA A 138 8.90 -5.61 -9.59
CA ALA A 138 8.68 -4.17 -9.66
C ALA A 138 9.17 -3.42 -8.41
N PHE A 139 9.00 -4.00 -7.21
CA PHE A 139 9.55 -3.44 -5.97
C PHE A 139 11.08 -3.48 -5.97
N SER A 140 11.70 -4.55 -6.48
CA SER A 140 13.16 -4.63 -6.63
C SER A 140 13.69 -3.57 -7.59
N GLU A 141 13.06 -3.43 -8.76
CA GLU A 141 13.45 -2.42 -9.74
C GLU A 141 13.31 -0.99 -9.17
N MET A 142 12.22 -0.70 -8.45
CA MET A 142 12.06 0.58 -7.77
C MET A 142 13.11 0.82 -6.67
N ARG A 143 13.46 -0.21 -5.91
CA ARG A 143 14.51 -0.12 -4.87
C ARG A 143 15.84 0.30 -5.49
N GLU A 144 16.23 -0.30 -6.61
CA GLU A 144 17.45 0.06 -7.34
C GLU A 144 17.37 1.49 -7.89
N LYS A 145 16.29 1.84 -8.60
CA LYS A 145 16.11 3.17 -9.20
C LYS A 145 16.04 4.30 -8.18
N MET A 146 15.58 4.01 -6.96
CA MET A 146 15.46 5.00 -5.88
C MET A 146 16.62 4.97 -4.88
N ASN A 147 17.78 4.43 -5.27
CA ASN A 147 18.99 4.38 -4.43
C ASN A 147 18.71 3.76 -3.06
N GLU A 148 18.19 2.53 -3.04
CA GLU A 148 18.02 1.74 -1.81
C GLU A 148 17.00 2.32 -0.81
N HIS A 149 16.02 3.07 -1.33
CA HIS A 149 14.99 3.71 -0.52
C HIS A 149 14.23 2.71 0.36
N LEU A 150 14.12 3.02 1.66
CA LEU A 150 13.54 2.16 2.69
C LEU A 150 12.14 1.65 2.36
N LEU A 151 11.34 2.45 1.65
CA LEU A 151 9.98 2.06 1.24
C LEU A 151 9.97 0.74 0.45
N PHE A 152 10.96 0.45 -0.39
CA PHE A 152 10.95 -0.71 -1.30
C PHE A 152 11.79 -1.90 -0.80
N ARG A 153 12.29 -1.84 0.42
CA ARG A 153 13.04 -2.92 1.05
C ARG A 153 12.17 -4.18 1.23
N SER A 154 12.63 -5.30 0.69
CA SER A 154 11.98 -6.61 0.80
C SER A 154 12.09 -7.22 2.20
N ASP A 155 13.11 -6.82 2.96
CA ASP A 155 13.35 -7.25 4.34
C ASP A 155 12.59 -6.42 5.40
N SER A 156 11.80 -5.44 4.96
CA SER A 156 10.94 -4.67 5.87
C SER A 156 9.94 -5.59 6.61
N PRO A 157 9.74 -5.41 7.93
CA PRO A 157 8.72 -6.15 8.67
C PRO A 157 7.31 -5.93 8.11
N TYR A 158 7.07 -4.80 7.43
CA TYR A 158 5.79 -4.43 6.83
C TYR A 158 5.59 -4.96 5.41
N ALA A 159 6.57 -5.68 4.86
CA ALA A 159 6.55 -6.27 3.53
C ALA A 159 6.16 -7.76 3.53
N ILE A 160 5.87 -8.35 4.70
CA ILE A 160 5.58 -9.79 4.84
C ILE A 160 4.25 -10.16 4.18
N LEU A 161 3.23 -9.30 4.31
CA LEU A 161 1.90 -9.54 3.75
C LEU A 161 1.81 -9.04 2.31
N MET A 162 1.26 -9.87 1.43
CA MET A 162 0.85 -9.50 0.08
C MET A 162 -0.64 -9.84 -0.08
N PRO A 163 -1.45 -8.96 -0.68
CA PRO A 163 -2.87 -9.22 -0.84
C PRO A 163 -3.09 -10.42 -1.76
N ARG A 164 -4.13 -11.20 -1.47
CA ARG A 164 -4.62 -12.22 -2.39
C ARG A 164 -5.13 -11.58 -3.68
N LEU A 165 -5.13 -12.36 -4.75
CA LEU A 165 -5.46 -11.87 -6.09
C LEU A 165 -6.81 -11.14 -6.19
N PRO A 166 -7.91 -11.56 -5.53
CA PRO A 166 -9.17 -10.84 -5.59
C PRO A 166 -9.08 -9.41 -5.02
N ALA A 167 -8.44 -9.26 -3.86
CA ALA A 167 -8.24 -7.95 -3.23
C ALA A 167 -7.30 -7.08 -4.08
N TYR A 168 -6.23 -7.66 -4.63
CA TYR A 168 -5.32 -6.94 -5.52
C TYR A 168 -6.02 -6.44 -6.78
N ARG A 169 -6.86 -7.27 -7.42
CA ARG A 169 -7.68 -6.87 -8.58
C ARG A 169 -8.61 -5.70 -8.27
N GLN A 170 -9.32 -5.74 -7.14
CA GLN A 170 -10.19 -4.63 -6.73
C GLN A 170 -9.39 -3.33 -6.50
N ILE A 171 -8.20 -3.42 -5.91
CA ILE A 171 -7.34 -2.25 -5.73
C ILE A 171 -6.93 -1.70 -7.10
N ARG A 172 -6.49 -2.55 -8.03
CA ARG A 172 -6.13 -2.13 -9.39
C ARG A 172 -7.28 -1.45 -10.09
N GLU A 173 -8.49 -2.02 -10.01
CA GLU A 173 -9.70 -1.41 -10.59
C GLU A 173 -9.96 0.00 -10.04
N VAL A 174 -9.89 0.17 -8.71
CA VAL A 174 -10.05 1.48 -8.07
C VAL A 174 -9.00 2.48 -8.55
N LEU A 175 -7.74 2.06 -8.69
CA LEU A 175 -6.66 2.94 -9.16
C LEU A 175 -6.79 3.26 -10.66
N MET A 176 -7.18 2.29 -11.49
CA MET A 176 -7.40 2.47 -12.93
C MET A 176 -8.64 3.33 -13.22
N GLY A 177 -9.57 3.45 -12.28
CA GLY A 177 -10.70 4.39 -12.36
C GLY A 177 -10.32 5.86 -12.17
N LEU A 178 -9.08 6.17 -11.76
CA LEU A 178 -8.59 7.55 -11.72
C LEU A 178 -8.19 8.03 -13.13
N PRO A 179 -8.48 9.30 -13.47
CA PRO A 179 -8.01 9.90 -14.72
C PRO A 179 -6.49 9.74 -14.92
N GLU A 180 -6.05 9.46 -16.15
CA GLU A 180 -4.63 9.21 -16.43
C GLU A 180 -3.73 10.42 -16.13
N ASP A 181 -4.23 11.63 -16.40
CA ASP A 181 -3.51 12.89 -16.19
C ASP A 181 -3.11 13.13 -14.71
N VAL A 182 -3.91 12.60 -13.78
CA VAL A 182 -3.64 12.67 -12.34
C VAL A 182 -2.34 11.94 -11.95
N TRP A 183 -1.97 10.89 -12.67
CA TRP A 183 -0.76 10.10 -12.39
C TRP A 183 0.53 10.76 -12.90
N HIS A 184 0.43 11.74 -13.81
CA HIS A 184 1.55 12.58 -14.23
C HIS A 184 1.89 13.68 -13.22
N GLU A 185 0.97 13.98 -12.29
CA GLU A 185 1.18 15.02 -11.28
C GLU A 185 1.84 14.44 -10.01
N PHE A 186 3.09 14.81 -9.76
CA PHE A 186 3.86 14.37 -8.58
C PHE A 186 3.14 14.65 -7.24
N GLU A 187 2.31 15.70 -7.17
CA GLU A 187 1.54 16.05 -5.98
C GLU A 187 0.56 14.95 -5.54
N LEU A 188 0.19 14.01 -6.42
CA LEU A 188 -0.71 12.90 -6.10
C LEU A 188 -0.22 12.11 -4.88
N LEU A 189 1.07 11.79 -4.81
CA LEU A 189 1.62 11.00 -3.70
C LEU A 189 1.45 11.73 -2.36
N GLY A 190 1.69 13.03 -2.37
CA GLY A 190 1.47 13.90 -1.21
C GLY A 190 0.01 13.97 -0.78
N TRP A 191 -0.91 14.12 -1.73
CA TRP A 191 -2.34 14.12 -1.46
C TRP A 191 -2.84 12.76 -0.95
N ALA A 192 -2.41 11.67 -1.58
CA ALA A 192 -2.77 10.32 -1.17
C ALA A 192 -2.35 10.04 0.28
N TYR A 193 -1.12 10.42 0.63
CA TYR A 193 -0.62 10.36 2.00
C TYR A 193 -1.48 11.19 2.98
N GLN A 194 -1.84 12.42 2.63
CA GLN A 194 -2.68 13.25 3.49
C GLN A 194 -4.11 12.70 3.65
N PHE A 195 -4.64 12.04 2.62
CA PHE A 195 -5.98 11.47 2.60
C PHE A 195 -6.07 10.15 3.36
N SER A 196 -5.03 9.31 3.35
CA SER A 196 -5.02 8.04 4.10
C SER A 196 -5.29 8.23 5.59
N ASN A 197 -4.85 9.36 6.15
CA ASN A 197 -4.98 9.70 7.57
C ASN A 197 -6.21 10.58 7.85
N SER A 198 -7.02 10.91 6.83
CA SER A 198 -8.04 11.95 6.96
C SER A 198 -9.25 11.53 7.78
N GLU A 199 -9.66 10.26 7.74
CA GLU A 199 -10.77 9.76 8.55
C GLU A 199 -10.35 9.55 10.01
N GLU A 200 -9.15 9.01 10.24
CA GLU A 200 -8.53 8.92 11.57
C GLU A 200 -8.43 10.30 12.22
N ARG A 201 -7.90 11.29 11.48
CA ARG A 201 -7.86 12.69 11.93
C ARG A 201 -9.24 13.24 12.29
N LYS A 202 -10.29 12.96 11.51
CA LYS A 202 -11.66 13.39 11.84
C LYS A 202 -12.17 12.71 13.12
N GLN A 203 -11.91 11.42 13.29
CA GLN A 203 -12.30 10.68 14.49
C GLN A 203 -11.59 11.22 15.74
N ILE A 204 -10.28 11.43 15.67
CA ILE A 204 -9.49 12.05 16.75
C ILE A 204 -10.06 13.42 17.10
N ARG A 205 -10.32 14.28 16.10
CA ARG A 205 -10.90 15.62 16.32
C ARG A 205 -12.30 15.57 16.93
N ARG A 206 -13.15 14.61 16.55
CA ARG A 206 -14.49 14.43 17.15
C ARG A 206 -14.42 13.93 18.59
N LYS A 207 -13.44 13.09 18.92
CA LYS A 207 -13.20 12.57 20.28
C LYS A 207 -12.56 13.61 21.22
N ARG A 208 -12.10 14.76 20.72
CA ARG A 208 -11.35 15.74 21.52
C ARG A 208 -12.21 16.40 22.62
N ARG A 209 -12.02 15.90 23.85
CA ARG A 209 -12.13 16.64 25.12
C ARG A 209 -10.79 16.74 25.89
N ARG A 210 -9.68 16.17 25.38
CA ARG A 210 -8.35 16.11 26.04
C ARG A 210 -7.17 16.17 25.04
N ASN A 211 -5.95 16.25 25.56
CA ASN A 211 -4.69 16.22 24.80
C ASN A 211 -4.55 14.91 23.96
N PRO A 212 -3.99 15.00 22.75
CA PRO A 212 -3.76 13.84 21.88
C PRO A 212 -2.73 12.86 22.50
N ASN A 213 -2.97 11.56 22.35
CA ASN A 213 -1.97 10.54 22.65
C ASN A 213 -0.86 10.52 21.59
N PRO A 214 0.31 9.89 21.83
CA PRO A 214 1.38 9.81 20.83
C PRO A 214 0.93 9.32 19.44
N ASP A 215 0.02 8.34 19.39
CA ASP A 215 -0.52 7.80 18.12
C ASP A 215 -1.47 8.75 17.38
N ASP A 216 -2.03 9.74 18.09
CA ASP A 216 -2.90 10.75 17.49
C ASP A 216 -2.07 11.84 16.80
N ILE A 217 -0.80 12.02 17.19
CA ILE A 217 0.07 13.10 16.71
C ILE A 217 0.32 13.00 15.19
N PRO A 218 0.74 11.85 14.63
CA PRO A 218 1.03 11.75 13.20
C PRO A 218 -0.19 12.10 12.32
N PRO A 219 -1.39 11.51 12.51
CA PRO A 219 -2.58 11.86 11.72
C PRO A 219 -2.98 13.33 11.82
N LEU A 220 -2.73 13.97 12.97
CA LEU A 220 -3.08 15.37 13.22
C LEU A 220 -2.13 16.36 12.54
N ASN A 221 -0.85 16.02 12.39
CA ASN A 221 0.21 16.95 11.98
C ASN A 221 0.82 16.64 10.60
N GLN A 222 0.50 15.50 9.99
CA GLN A 222 0.97 15.13 8.66
C GLN A 222 0.16 15.83 7.55
N PHE A 223 0.57 17.05 7.23
CA PHE A 223 0.05 17.83 6.11
C PHE A 223 1.06 17.84 4.96
N TYR A 224 0.56 17.63 3.74
CA TYR A 224 1.38 17.76 2.55
C TYR A 224 1.55 19.23 2.19
N THR A 225 2.79 19.62 1.85
CA THR A 225 3.11 20.98 1.40
C THR A 225 3.05 21.01 -0.12
N VAL A 226 2.04 21.69 -0.66
CA VAL A 226 1.82 21.82 -2.11
C VAL A 226 2.91 22.67 -2.78
N GLY A 227 3.17 22.40 -4.06
CA GLY A 227 4.35 22.90 -4.76
C GLY A 227 4.44 24.43 -4.85
N TRP A 228 3.31 25.15 -4.90
CA TRP A 228 3.33 26.62 -4.91
C TRP A 228 3.78 27.21 -3.57
N ILE A 229 3.50 26.55 -2.44
CA ILE A 229 4.00 26.98 -1.13
C ILE A 229 5.51 26.78 -1.08
N VAL A 230 6.01 25.63 -1.54
CA VAL A 230 7.46 25.38 -1.61
C VAL A 230 8.15 26.44 -2.46
N LYS A 231 7.60 26.75 -3.64
CA LYS A 231 8.12 27.81 -4.52
C LYS A 231 8.14 29.18 -3.84
N ALA A 232 7.11 29.52 -3.07
CA ALA A 232 7.06 30.79 -2.34
C ALA A 232 8.08 30.87 -1.18
N LEU A 233 8.53 29.74 -0.63
CA LEU A 233 9.49 29.70 0.49
C LEU A 233 10.96 29.75 0.06
N VAL A 234 11.26 29.40 -1.19
CA VAL A 234 12.65 29.37 -1.73
C VAL A 234 12.95 30.54 -2.67
N GLN A 235 12.03 31.50 -2.77
CA GLN A 235 12.25 32.81 -3.40
C GLN A 235 12.80 33.79 -2.37
#